data_AF-A0A3D5HRU9-F1
#
_entry.id   AF-A0A3D5HRU9-F1
#
_cell.length_a   1.000
_cell.length_b   1.000
_cell.length_c   1.000
_cell.angle_alpha   90.00
_cell.angle_beta   90.00
_cell.angle_gamma   90.00
#
_symmetry.space_group_name_H-M   'P 1'
#
loop_
_entity.id
_entity.type
_entity.pdbx_description
1 polymer ?
#
loop_
_entity_poly.entity_id
_entity_poly.type
_entity_poly.pdbx_seq_one_letter_code
_entity_poly.pdbx_strand_id
1 'polypeptide(L)'
;MSAIGRYLSYYSKAVNAYQVHSPAIYNFITKVLDQEKAYYKYEEIEHLRKLYLKSEDSIPFIELGAGSKKLSGNTRRIAQIAKTSLSPVKTCRILFNA
;
A
#
# COMPACT_ATOMS: atom_id res chain seq x y z
N MET A 1 20.53 -2.58 24.16
CA MET A 1 20.05 -1.21 23.89
C MET A 1 18.52 -1.21 23.86
N SER A 2 17.88 -0.44 24.74
CA SER A 2 16.42 -0.28 24.74
C SER A 2 15.94 0.39 23.44
N ALA A 3 14.67 0.20 23.07
CA ALA A 3 14.07 0.83 21.87
C ALA A 3 14.23 2.36 21.89
N ILE A 4 14.15 2.96 23.09
CA ILE A 4 14.34 4.39 23.34
C ILE A 4 15.77 4.83 22.98
N GLY A 5 16.79 4.09 23.41
CA GLY A 5 18.18 4.42 23.09
C GLY A 5 18.48 4.41 21.59
N ARG A 6 17.89 3.45 20.85
CA ARG A 6 17.99 3.40 19.38
C ARG A 6 17.28 4.58 18.71
N TYR A 7 16.10 4.96 19.21
CA TYR A 7 15.36 6.09 18.67
C TYR A 7 16.11 7.42 18.86
N LEU A 8 16.66 7.67 20.05
CA LEU A 8 17.46 8.86 20.33
C LEU A 8 18.72 8.92 19.45
N SER A 9 19.41 7.78 19.27
CA SER A 9 20.57 7.71 18.38
C SER A 9 20.19 7.99 16.92
N TYR A 10 19.08 7.45 16.43
CA TYR A 10 18.55 7.76 15.11
C TYR A 10 18.25 9.25 14.98
N TYR A 11 17.52 9.82 15.94
CA TYR A 11 17.11 11.23 15.90
C TYR A 11 18.31 12.18 15.84
N SER A 12 19.39 11.88 16.59
CA SER A 12 20.63 12.68 16.54
C SER A 12 21.36 12.63 15.19
N LYS A 13 21.11 11.61 14.37
CA LYS A 13 21.76 11.39 13.08
C LYS A 13 20.84 11.64 11.88
N ALA A 14 19.55 11.87 12.12
CA ALA A 14 18.56 12.01 11.07
C ALA A 14 18.83 13.30 10.27
N VAL A 15 18.76 13.20 8.95
CA VAL A 15 18.86 14.33 8.03
C VAL A 15 17.49 14.63 7.45
N ASN A 16 17.23 15.91 7.17
CA ASN A 16 15.99 16.32 6.52
C ASN A 16 16.09 16.21 5.00
N ALA A 17 14.95 16.29 4.30
CA ALA A 17 14.92 16.21 2.84
C ALA A 17 15.77 17.30 2.17
N TYR A 18 15.85 18.50 2.75
CA TYR A 18 16.59 19.63 2.18
C TYR A 18 18.12 19.49 2.25
N GLN A 19 18.63 18.60 3.11
CA GLN A 19 20.04 18.25 3.22
C GLN A 19 20.46 17.15 2.23
N VAL A 20 19.51 16.59 1.47
CA VAL A 20 19.79 15.56 0.46
C VAL A 20 20.31 16.21 -0.82
N HIS A 21 21.58 15.98 -1.14
CA HIS A 21 22.21 16.55 -2.34
C HIS A 21 21.84 15.85 -3.64
N SER A 22 21.42 14.58 -3.59
CA SER A 22 21.00 13.85 -4.79
C SER A 22 19.60 14.30 -5.23
N PRO A 23 19.43 14.93 -6.41
CA PRO A 23 18.12 15.37 -6.87
C PRO A 23 17.12 14.23 -7.03
N ALA A 24 17.61 13.05 -7.43
CA ALA A 24 16.77 11.85 -7.58
C ALA A 24 16.19 11.40 -6.23
N ILE A 25 17.01 11.37 -5.18
CA ILE A 25 16.56 10.98 -3.84
C ILE A 25 15.67 12.06 -3.22
N TYR A 26 16.01 13.34 -3.42
CA TYR A 26 15.16 14.45 -3.01
C TYR A 26 13.75 14.34 -3.62
N ASN A 27 13.66 14.11 -4.93
CA ASN A 27 12.37 13.94 -5.61
C ASN A 27 11.62 12.69 -5.14
N PHE A 28 12.32 11.57 -4.94
CA PHE A 28 11.70 10.37 -4.40
C PHE A 28 11.08 10.62 -3.01
N ILE A 29 11.80 11.29 -2.11
CA ILE A 29 11.30 11.60 -0.76
C ILE A 29 10.12 12.60 -0.82
N THR A 30 10.24 13.67 -1.59
CA THR A 30 9.27 14.79 -1.57
C THR A 30 8.07 14.61 -2.52
N LYS A 31 8.16 13.74 -3.51
CA LYS A 31 7.10 13.49 -4.49
C LYS A 31 6.45 12.14 -4.31
N VAL A 32 7.26 11.09 -4.17
CA VAL A 32 6.79 9.69 -4.15
C VAL A 32 6.37 9.26 -2.74
N LEU A 33 7.25 9.48 -1.75
CA LEU A 33 6.98 9.09 -0.35
C LEU A 33 6.07 10.04 0.41
N ASP A 34 5.78 11.21 -0.16
CA ASP A 34 4.90 12.21 0.43
C ASP A 34 3.46 11.69 0.54
N GLN A 35 2.99 11.54 1.78
CA GLN A 35 1.67 10.99 2.10
C GLN A 35 0.64 12.07 2.42
N GLU A 36 1.05 13.34 2.45
CA GLU A 36 0.18 14.47 2.76
C GLU A 36 -0.63 14.90 1.52
N LYS A 37 -0.16 14.56 0.32
CA LYS A 37 -0.93 14.79 -0.91
C LYS A 37 -2.20 13.95 -0.94
N ALA A 38 -3.34 14.63 -1.07
CA ALA A 38 -4.62 14.01 -1.34
C ALA A 38 -4.99 14.22 -2.81
N TYR A 39 -5.28 13.12 -3.52
CA TYR A 39 -5.79 13.17 -4.89
C TYR A 39 -7.28 12.81 -4.88
N TYR A 40 -8.07 13.49 -5.71
CA TYR A 40 -9.51 13.23 -5.83
C TYR A 40 -9.83 11.76 -6.12
N LYS A 41 -8.96 11.07 -6.86
CA LYS A 41 -9.12 9.65 -7.22
C LYS A 41 -9.04 8.70 -6.01
N TYR A 42 -8.44 9.12 -4.90
CA TYR A 42 -8.40 8.33 -3.67
C TYR A 42 -9.81 8.11 -3.11
N GLU A 43 -10.67 9.12 -3.25
CA GLU A 43 -12.12 9.09 -2.97
C GLU A 43 -12.77 7.81 -3.50
N GLU A 44 -12.71 7.73 -4.82
CA GLU A 44 -13.34 6.72 -5.64
C GLU A 44 -12.74 5.32 -5.44
N ILE A 45 -11.41 5.22 -5.39
CA ILE A 45 -10.72 3.93 -5.21
C ILE A 45 -11.03 3.33 -3.84
N GLU A 46 -11.02 4.15 -2.79
CA GLU A 46 -11.28 3.66 -1.43
C GLU A 46 -12.77 3.36 -1.20
N HIS A 47 -13.68 4.02 -1.93
CA HIS A 47 -15.07 3.61 -2.02
C HIS A 47 -15.22 2.21 -2.63
N LEU A 48 -14.59 1.96 -3.79
CA LEU A 48 -14.59 0.63 -4.43
C LEU A 48 -13.97 -0.45 -3.55
N ARG A 49 -12.85 -0.14 -2.86
CA ARG A 49 -12.23 -1.04 -1.87
C ARG A 49 -13.24 -1.47 -0.81
N LYS A 50 -14.00 -0.53 -0.25
CA LYS A 50 -15.03 -0.82 0.76
C LYS A 50 -16.16 -1.68 0.21
N LEU A 51 -16.62 -1.41 -1.01
CA LEU A 51 -17.65 -2.21 -1.66
C LEU A 51 -17.19 -3.66 -1.85
N TYR A 52 -16.02 -3.86 -2.46
CA TYR A 52 -15.53 -5.21 -2.74
C TYR A 52 -15.22 -6.00 -1.48
N LEU A 53 -14.67 -5.38 -0.44
CA LEU A 53 -14.42 -6.04 0.85
C LEU A 53 -15.70 -6.48 1.57
N LYS A 54 -16.85 -5.89 1.26
CA LYS A 54 -18.16 -6.24 1.84
C LYS A 54 -19.01 -7.13 0.95
N SER A 55 -18.61 -7.32 -0.31
CA SER A 55 -19.37 -8.06 -1.30
C SER A 55 -19.70 -9.49 -0.85
N GLU A 56 -20.95 -9.89 -0.99
CA GLU A 56 -21.43 -11.26 -0.72
C GLU A 56 -21.37 -12.15 -1.95
N ASP A 57 -21.34 -11.54 -3.12
CA ASP A 57 -21.34 -12.21 -4.41
C ASP A 57 -20.12 -13.13 -4.59
N SER A 58 -20.37 -14.23 -5.29
CA SER A 58 -19.35 -15.20 -5.67
C SER A 58 -19.29 -15.34 -7.18
N ILE A 59 -18.09 -15.46 -7.71
CA ILE A 59 -17.84 -15.56 -9.14
C ILE A 59 -17.02 -16.81 -9.46
N PRO A 60 -17.19 -17.41 -10.65
CA PRO A 60 -16.24 -18.39 -11.17
C PRO A 60 -14.83 -17.80 -11.18
N PHE A 61 -13.84 -18.58 -10.74
CA PHE A 61 -12.47 -18.14 -10.62
C PHE A 61 -11.51 -19.20 -11.16
N ILE A 62 -10.64 -18.80 -12.07
CA ILE A 62 -9.65 -19.66 -12.69
C ILE A 62 -8.27 -19.18 -12.28
N GLU A 63 -7.47 -20.07 -11.68
CA GLU A 63 -6.07 -19.80 -11.35
C GLU A 63 -5.14 -20.35 -12.43
N LEU A 64 -4.34 -19.46 -13.02
CA LEU A 64 -3.40 -19.79 -14.10
C LEU A 64 -1.93 -19.81 -13.63
N GLY A 65 -1.69 -19.73 -12.33
CA GLY A 65 -0.35 -19.63 -11.74
C GLY A 65 -0.05 -20.76 -10.75
N ALA A 66 0.85 -20.50 -9.80
CA ALA A 66 1.26 -21.45 -8.76
C ALA A 66 0.13 -21.92 -7.81
N GLY A 67 -1.08 -21.37 -7.97
CA GLY A 67 -2.22 -21.59 -7.09
C GLY A 67 -2.13 -20.77 -5.81
N SER A 68 -3.28 -20.33 -5.31
CA SER A 68 -3.33 -19.67 -4.00
C SER A 68 -3.17 -20.70 -2.88
N LYS A 69 -2.26 -20.45 -1.94
CA LYS A 69 -2.14 -21.25 -0.71
C LYS A 69 -3.26 -20.97 0.31
N LYS A 70 -4.03 -19.90 0.12
CA LYS A 70 -5.06 -19.44 1.07
C LYS A 70 -6.49 -19.64 0.56
N LEU A 71 -6.68 -19.77 -0.75
CA LEU A 71 -7.98 -19.88 -1.40
C LEU A 71 -7.93 -21.04 -2.38
N SER A 72 -8.92 -21.92 -2.36
CA SER A 72 -9.04 -23.06 -3.27
C SER A 72 -10.42 -23.11 -3.92
N GLY A 73 -10.56 -23.88 -5.00
CA GLY A 73 -11.81 -24.06 -5.72
C GLY A 73 -12.05 -23.09 -6.87
N ASN A 74 -13.05 -23.43 -7.69
CA ASN A 74 -13.38 -22.76 -8.96
C ASN A 74 -14.41 -21.64 -8.81
N THR A 75 -14.83 -21.34 -7.57
CA THR A 75 -15.77 -20.27 -7.22
C THR A 75 -15.22 -19.54 -6.01
N ARG A 76 -15.21 -18.20 -6.03
CA ARG A 76 -14.69 -17.38 -4.93
C ARG A 76 -15.58 -16.19 -4.65
N ARG A 77 -15.75 -15.87 -3.37
CA ARG A 77 -16.43 -14.65 -2.92
C ARG A 77 -15.56 -13.44 -3.25
N ILE A 78 -16.16 -12.39 -3.82
CA ILE A 78 -15.43 -11.16 -4.21
C ILE A 78 -14.69 -10.56 -3.00
N ALA A 79 -15.30 -10.56 -1.82
CA ALA A 79 -14.65 -10.08 -0.59
C ALA A 79 -13.39 -10.87 -0.21
N GLN A 80 -13.35 -12.18 -0.47
CA GLN A 80 -12.15 -13.00 -0.22
C GLN A 80 -11.03 -12.62 -1.18
N ILE A 81 -11.35 -12.44 -2.47
CA ILE A 81 -10.39 -11.99 -3.48
C ILE A 81 -9.84 -10.61 -3.10
N ALA A 82 -10.72 -9.67 -2.78
CA ALA A 82 -10.34 -8.33 -2.36
C ALA A 82 -9.40 -8.35 -1.14
N LYS A 83 -9.71 -9.17 -0.13
CA LYS A 83 -8.91 -9.29 1.10
C LYS A 83 -7.48 -9.80 0.85
N THR A 84 -7.29 -10.69 -0.13
CA THR A 84 -5.97 -11.27 -0.42
C THR A 84 -5.19 -10.49 -1.48
N SER A 85 -5.87 -9.83 -2.41
CA SER A 85 -5.25 -9.19 -3.57
C SER A 85 -5.00 -7.69 -3.39
N LEU A 86 -5.80 -7.01 -2.55
CA LEU A 86 -5.64 -5.56 -2.36
C LEU A 86 -4.45 -5.25 -1.46
N SER A 87 -3.56 -4.39 -1.95
CA SER A 87 -2.43 -3.87 -1.17
C SER A 87 -2.89 -2.83 -0.14
N PRO A 88 -2.14 -2.61 0.95
CA PRO A 88 -2.45 -1.57 1.92
C PRO A 88 -2.55 -0.18 1.28
N VAL A 89 -3.44 0.67 1.80
CA VAL A 89 -3.67 2.04 1.29
C VAL A 89 -2.35 2.82 1.15
N LYS A 90 -1.48 2.73 2.16
CA LYS A 90 -0.17 3.39 2.18
C LYS A 90 0.68 3.00 0.96
N THR A 91 0.74 1.72 0.64
CA THR A 91 1.53 1.20 -0.48
C THR A 91 0.93 1.64 -1.81
N CYS A 92 -0.40 1.56 -1.96
CA CYS A 92 -1.09 2.02 -3.15
C CYS A 92 -0.87 3.52 -3.42
N ARG A 93 -0.90 4.36 -2.38
CA ARG A 93 -0.63 5.81 -2.52
C ARG A 93 0.81 6.09 -2.94
N ILE A 94 1.79 5.41 -2.32
CA ILE A 94 3.20 5.53 -2.73
C ILE A 94 3.37 5.14 -4.20
N LEU A 95 2.76 4.04 -4.64
CA LEU A 95 2.81 3.59 -6.03
C LEU A 95 2.11 4.56 -7.00
N PHE A 96 1.03 5.20 -6.56
CA PHE A 96 0.33 6.21 -7.36
C PHE A 96 1.17 7.48 -7.54
N ASN A 97 1.95 7.84 -6.53
CA ASN A 97 2.82 9.01 -6.56
C ASN A 97 4.15 8.78 -7.31
N ALA A 98 4.51 7.52 -7.58
CA ALA A 98 5.76 7.11 -8.22
C ALA A 98 5.75 7.41 -9.72
#